data_AF-A0A956IKX1-F1
#
_entry.id   AF-A0A956IKX1-F1
#
_cell.length_a   1.000
_cell.length_b   1.000
_cell.length_c   1.000
_cell.angle_alpha   90.00
_cell.angle_beta   90.00
_cell.angle_gamma   90.00
#
_symmetry.space_group_name_H-M   'P 1'
#
loop_
_entity.id
_entity.type
_entity.pdbx_description
1 polymer ?
#
loop_
_entity_poly.entity_id
_entity_poly.type
_entity_poly.pdbx_seq_one_letter_code
_entity_poly.pdbx_strand_id
1 'polypeptide(L)'
;MSTRPKPAEALIDELRASAERFRTIFENAPVMIDQFDADGRCLLWNRECERQLGYTQAEVAAAPDPLALFYPDDEMRSRVLDAITRADGEFREYRVRAKDQSERLQLWAD
;
A
#
# COMPACT_ATOMS: atom_id res chain seq x y z
N MET A 1 -37.30 3.76 26.44
CA MET A 1 -37.69 4.16 25.07
C MET A 1 -36.56 3.75 24.15
N SER A 2 -36.74 2.67 23.38
CA SER A 2 -35.72 2.18 22.44
C SER A 2 -35.94 2.89 21.11
N THR A 3 -35.21 3.98 20.88
CA THR A 3 -35.16 4.66 19.59
C THR A 3 -34.34 3.79 18.65
N ARG A 4 -35.04 3.04 17.79
CA ARG A 4 -34.42 2.35 16.66
C ARG A 4 -33.64 3.38 15.84
N PRO A 5 -32.34 3.20 15.56
CA PRO A 5 -31.57 4.16 14.79
C PRO A 5 -32.20 4.34 13.41
N LYS A 6 -32.13 5.57 12.88
CA LYS A 6 -32.65 5.84 11.53
C LYS A 6 -31.85 5.03 10.51
N PRO A 7 -32.44 4.66 9.35
CA PRO A 7 -31.76 3.82 8.36
C PRO A 7 -30.38 4.34 7.92
N ALA A 8 -30.21 5.68 7.84
CA ALA A 8 -28.94 6.31 7.49
C ALA A 8 -27.89 6.22 8.62
N GLU A 9 -28.30 6.31 9.88
CA GLU A 9 -27.39 6.21 11.04
C GLU A 9 -26.84 4.78 11.15
N ALA A 10 -27.72 3.78 11.02
CA ALA A 10 -27.30 2.37 11.01
C ALA A 10 -26.34 2.05 9.86
N LEU A 11 -26.56 2.62 8.68
CA LEU A 11 -25.67 2.46 7.51
C LEU A 11 -24.30 3.11 7.73
N ILE A 12 -24.25 4.30 8.33
CA ILE A 12 -22.99 4.99 8.66
C ILE A 12 -22.20 4.18 9.69
N ASP A 13 -22.86 3.65 10.72
CA ASP A 13 -22.21 2.85 11.76
C ASP A 13 -21.68 1.53 11.19
N GLU A 14 -22.44 0.87 10.31
CA GLU A 14 -21.98 -0.33 9.62
C GLU A 14 -20.77 -0.05 8.71
N LEU A 15 -20.79 1.07 7.98
CA LEU A 15 -19.66 1.51 7.16
C LEU A 15 -18.41 1.78 8.01
N ARG A 16 -18.55 2.46 9.15
CA ARG A 16 -17.45 2.71 10.09
C ARG A 16 -16.90 1.40 10.65
N ALA A 17 -17.75 0.50 11.10
CA ALA A 17 -17.33 -0.80 11.63
C ALA A 17 -16.63 -1.65 10.55
N SER A 18 -17.07 -1.58 9.30
CA SER A 18 -16.39 -2.21 8.17
C SER A 18 -15.00 -1.59 7.93
N ALA A 19 -14.92 -0.26 7.89
CA ALA A 19 -13.66 0.46 7.70
C ALA A 19 -12.66 0.21 8.83
N GLU A 20 -13.10 0.13 10.09
CA GLU A 20 -12.25 -0.20 11.24
C GLU A 20 -11.73 -1.63 11.19
N ARG A 21 -12.58 -2.60 10.81
CA ARG A 21 -12.15 -3.99 10.59
C ARG A 21 -11.11 -4.07 9.47
N PHE A 22 -11.36 -3.42 8.34
CA PHE A 22 -10.41 -3.35 7.24
C PHE A 22 -9.08 -2.74 7.70
N ARG A 23 -9.12 -1.57 8.36
CA ARG A 23 -7.92 -0.90 8.88
C ARG A 23 -7.13 -1.79 9.83
N THR A 24 -7.83 -2.50 10.72
CA THR A 24 -7.18 -3.42 11.67
C THR A 24 -6.45 -4.55 10.96
N ILE A 25 -7.08 -5.16 9.94
CA ILE A 25 -6.46 -6.22 9.15
C ILE A 25 -5.28 -5.68 8.35
N PHE A 26 -5.49 -4.58 7.63
CA PHE A 26 -4.49 -3.93 6.79
C PHE A 26 -3.23 -3.56 7.58
N GLU A 27 -3.38 -2.88 8.71
CA GLU A 27 -2.25 -2.39 9.52
C GLU A 27 -1.50 -3.47 10.28
N ASN A 28 -2.15 -4.60 10.59
CA ASN A 28 -1.52 -5.68 11.37
C ASN A 28 -1.18 -6.91 10.52
N ALA A 29 -1.40 -6.87 9.21
CA ALA A 29 -1.03 -7.95 8.32
C ALA A 29 0.50 -8.13 8.33
N PRO A 30 1.03 -9.35 8.54
CA PRO A 30 2.47 -9.63 8.52
C PRO A 30 3.01 -9.76 7.08
N VAL A 31 2.36 -9.09 6.14
CA VAL A 31 2.72 -9.00 4.72
C VAL A 31 2.64 -7.54 4.32
N MET A 32 3.54 -7.11 3.44
CA MET A 32 3.47 -5.77 2.87
C MET A 32 2.23 -5.67 1.99
N ILE A 33 1.45 -4.62 2.23
CA ILE A 33 0.28 -4.29 1.42
C ILE A 33 0.39 -2.81 1.11
N ASP A 34 0.58 -2.51 -0.17
CA ASP A 34 0.51 -1.16 -0.67
C ASP A 34 -0.25 -1.10 -2.00
N GLN A 35 -0.49 0.12 -2.44
CA GLN A 35 -1.15 0.41 -3.71
C GLN A 35 -0.56 1.69 -4.26
N PHE A 36 -0.28 1.67 -5.55
CA PHE A 36 0.09 2.85 -6.32
C PHE A 36 -0.95 3.13 -7.40
N ASP A 37 -1.16 4.40 -7.74
CA ASP A 37 -1.92 4.76 -8.93
C ASP A 37 -1.04 4.72 -10.20
N ALA A 38 -1.66 5.01 -11.35
CA ALA A 38 -0.98 5.00 -12.65
C ALA A 38 0.11 6.07 -12.80
N ASP A 39 0.15 7.08 -11.93
CA ASP A 39 1.18 8.10 -11.89
C ASP A 39 2.28 7.77 -10.85
N GLY A 40 2.22 6.57 -10.24
CA GLY A 40 3.17 6.11 -9.24
C GLY A 40 2.98 6.76 -7.87
N ARG A 41 1.82 7.36 -7.59
CA ARG A 41 1.51 7.89 -6.25
C ARG A 41 1.05 6.78 -5.33
N CYS A 42 1.61 6.75 -4.12
CA CYS A 42 1.21 5.80 -3.10
C CYS A 42 -0.18 6.15 -2.54
N LEU A 43 -1.12 5.23 -2.68
CA LEU A 43 -2.49 5.31 -2.16
C LEU A 43 -2.63 4.58 -0.83
N LEU A 44 -2.01 3.41 -0.69
CA LEU A 44 -2.01 2.58 0.50
C LEU A 44 -0.58 2.19 0.87
N TRP A 45 -0.28 2.15 2.16
CA TRP A 45 1.01 1.71 2.69
C TRP A 45 0.80 1.20 4.11
N ASN A 46 0.89 -0.10 4.34
CA ASN A 46 0.65 -0.65 5.68
C ASN A 46 1.90 -0.59 6.57
N ARG A 47 1.71 -0.83 7.87
CA ARG A 47 2.78 -0.91 8.86
C ARG A 47 3.89 -1.90 8.51
N GLU A 48 3.57 -3.00 7.83
CA GLU A 48 4.60 -3.97 7.42
C GLU A 48 5.49 -3.40 6.32
N CYS A 49 4.96 -2.60 5.39
CA CYS A 49 5.78 -1.84 4.44
C CYS A 49 6.73 -0.89 5.17
N GLU A 50 6.26 -0.17 6.20
CA GLU A 50 7.14 0.69 7.01
C GLU A 50 8.23 -0.11 7.73
N ARG A 51 7.87 -1.24 8.34
CA ARG A 51 8.81 -2.10 9.07
C ARG A 51 9.87 -2.69 8.16
N GLN A 52 9.47 -3.15 6.99
CA GLN A 52 10.37 -3.72 6.01
C GLN A 52 11.17 -2.58 5.40
N LEU A 53 10.57 -1.69 4.62
CA LEU A 53 11.27 -0.72 3.78
C LEU A 53 11.88 0.48 4.53
N GLY A 54 11.41 0.76 5.74
CA GLY A 54 11.94 1.82 6.61
C GLY A 54 11.39 3.22 6.32
N TYR A 55 10.42 3.33 5.41
CA TYR A 55 9.75 4.60 5.08
C TYR A 55 8.35 4.61 5.68
N THR A 56 8.00 5.72 6.33
CA THR A 56 6.62 5.94 6.79
C THR A 56 5.70 6.27 5.62
N GLN A 57 4.39 6.01 5.75
CA GLN A 57 3.42 6.39 4.72
C GLN A 57 3.51 7.89 4.36
N ALA A 58 3.72 8.75 5.37
CA ALA A 58 3.83 10.19 5.16
C ALA A 58 5.08 10.56 4.33
N GLU A 59 6.21 9.88 4.53
CA GLU A 59 7.42 10.09 3.74
C GLU A 59 7.22 9.65 2.29
N VAL A 60 6.61 8.48 2.08
CA VAL A 60 6.32 7.95 0.74
C VAL A 60 5.34 8.86 0.00
N ALA A 61 4.27 9.31 0.66
CA ALA A 61 3.27 10.20 0.05
C ALA A 61 3.81 11.61 -0.27
N ALA A 62 4.78 12.11 0.51
CA ALA A 62 5.41 13.41 0.27
C ALA A 62 6.48 13.39 -0.84
N ALA A 63 6.95 12.21 -1.24
CA ALA A 63 7.98 12.07 -2.25
C ALA A 63 7.46 12.51 -3.64
N PRO A 64 8.24 13.29 -4.41
CA PRO A 64 7.88 13.63 -5.79
C PRO A 64 7.69 12.40 -6.67
N ASP A 65 8.58 11.42 -6.53
CA ASP A 65 8.54 10.08 -7.12
C ASP A 65 8.71 9.04 -5.99
N PRO A 66 7.60 8.49 -5.47
CA PRO A 66 7.64 7.49 -4.41
C PRO A 66 8.39 6.21 -4.81
N LEU A 67 8.20 5.72 -6.05
CA LEU A 67 8.81 4.49 -6.53
C LEU A 67 10.35 4.60 -6.55
N ALA A 68 10.91 5.79 -6.82
CA ALA A 68 12.34 6.04 -6.78
C ALA A 68 12.99 5.85 -5.40
N LEU A 69 12.22 5.86 -4.31
CA LEU A 69 12.74 5.60 -2.97
C LEU A 69 13.26 4.16 -2.79
N PHE A 70 12.66 3.21 -3.51
CA PHE A 70 12.96 1.78 -3.37
C PHE A 70 13.32 1.08 -4.70
N TYR A 71 13.06 1.71 -5.85
CA TYR A 71 13.53 1.30 -7.17
C TYR A 71 14.41 2.42 -7.78
N PRO A 72 15.71 2.47 -7.45
CA PRO A 72 16.59 3.52 -7.93
C PRO A 72 16.99 3.37 -9.41
N ASP A 73 16.76 2.19 -9.99
CA ASP A 73 16.99 1.94 -11.41
C ASP A 73 15.76 2.37 -12.23
N ASP A 74 15.97 3.24 -13.21
CA ASP A 74 14.90 3.83 -14.03
C ASP A 74 14.17 2.77 -14.88
N GLU A 75 14.89 1.78 -15.40
CA GLU A 75 14.30 0.71 -16.21
C GLU A 75 13.42 -0.18 -15.34
N MET A 76 13.87 -0.53 -14.14
CA MET A 76 13.07 -1.26 -13.16
C MET A 76 11.82 -0.47 -12.75
N ARG A 77 11.91 0.84 -12.50
CA ARG A 77 10.73 1.66 -12.20
C ARG A 77 9.70 1.62 -13.30
N SER A 78 10.14 1.77 -14.54
CA SER A 78 9.23 1.72 -15.69
C SER A 78 8.51 0.38 -15.78
N ARG A 79 9.23 -0.73 -15.54
CA ARG A 79 8.64 -2.07 -15.54
C ARG A 79 7.63 -2.25 -14.42
N VAL A 80 7.94 -1.79 -13.21
CA VAL A 80 7.03 -1.86 -12.06
C VAL A 80 5.77 -1.02 -12.30
N LEU A 81 5.91 0.19 -12.86
CA LEU A 81 4.77 1.04 -13.18
C LEU A 81 3.88 0.44 -14.29
N ASP A 82 4.50 -0.14 -15.32
CA ASP A 82 3.79 -0.87 -16.36
C ASP A 82 3.05 -2.09 -15.79
N ALA A 83 3.63 -2.78 -14.81
CA ALA A 83 3.02 -3.88 -14.08
C ALA A 83 1.78 -3.41 -13.27
N ILE A 84 1.94 -2.37 -12.43
CA ILE A 84 0.85 -1.77 -11.64
C ILE A 84 -0.34 -1.37 -12.52
N THR A 85 -0.08 -0.83 -13.72
CA THR A 85 -1.14 -0.37 -14.63
C THR A 85 -1.80 -1.50 -15.42
N ARG A 86 -1.14 -2.65 -15.59
CA ARG A 86 -1.62 -3.77 -16.41
C ARG A 86 -2.05 -5.00 -15.62
N ALA A 87 -1.87 -4.98 -14.30
CA ALA A 87 -2.31 -5.94 -13.30
C ALA A 87 -2.99 -7.20 -13.85
N ASP A 88 -2.22 -8.27 -14.00
CA ASP A 88 -2.69 -9.58 -14.48
C ASP A 88 -2.90 -10.60 -13.35
N GLY A 89 -2.59 -10.21 -12.10
CA GLY A 89 -2.67 -11.06 -10.92
C GLY A 89 -1.51 -12.04 -10.79
N GLU A 90 -0.45 -11.92 -11.60
CA GLU A 90 0.75 -12.74 -11.47
C GLU A 90 1.72 -12.18 -10.44
N PHE A 91 2.42 -13.08 -9.75
CA PHE A 91 3.50 -12.69 -8.85
C PHE A 91 4.82 -12.54 -9.61
N ARG A 92 5.51 -11.42 -9.39
CA ARG A 92 6.85 -11.14 -9.91
C ARG A 92 7.81 -10.82 -8.77
N GLU A 93 9.06 -11.23 -8.95
CA GLU A 93 10.13 -10.92 -8.00
C GLU A 93 10.82 -9.62 -8.40
N TYR A 94 10.79 -8.64 -7.50
CA TYR A 94 11.52 -7.39 -7.65
C TYR A 94 12.56 -7.22 -6.56
N ARG A 95 13.69 -6.64 -6.93
CA ARG A 95 14.69 -6.18 -5.96
C ARG A 95 14.41 -4.72 -5.60
N VAL A 96 14.32 -4.46 -4.31
CA VAL A 96 14.12 -3.13 -3.77
C VAL A 96 15.29 -2.73 -2.89
N ARG A 97 15.51 -1.41 -2.79
CA ARG A 97 16.44 -0.81 -1.83
C ARG A 97 15.67 -0.18 -0.69
N ALA A 98 15.98 -0.61 0.51
CA ALA A 98 15.46 -0.04 1.75
C ALA A 98 16.04 1.34 2.05
N LYS A 99 15.42 2.06 2.99
CA LYS A 99 15.98 3.31 3.54
C LYS A 99 17.37 3.12 4.16
N ASP A 100 17.60 2.00 4.83
CA ASP A 100 18.90 1.62 5.42
C ASP A 100 19.95 1.14 4.38
N GLN A 101 19.63 1.26 3.08
CA GLN A 101 20.45 0.82 1.95
C GLN A 101 20.59 -0.69 1.78
N SER A 102 19.94 -1.51 2.63
CA SER A 102 19.87 -2.95 2.41
C SER A 102 19.03 -3.27 1.16
N GLU A 103 19.49 -4.26 0.40
CA GLU A 103 18.73 -4.79 -0.72
C GLU A 103 17.83 -5.93 -0.24
N ARG A 104 16.58 -5.94 -0.70
CA ARG A 104 15.61 -6.98 -0.35
C ARG A 104 14.94 -7.49 -1.61
N LEU A 105 14.67 -8.80 -1.62
CA LEU A 105 13.84 -9.42 -2.64
C LEU A 105 12.39 -9.38 -2.17
N GLN A 106 11.50 -8.91 -3.02
CA GLN A 106 10.07 -8.86 -2.73
C GLN A 106 9.29 -9.54 -3.87
N LEU A 107 8.33 -10.37 -3.48
CA LEU A 107 7.34 -10.92 -4.39
C LEU A 107 6.15 -9.96 -4.40
N TRP A 108 5.86 -9.38 -5.55
CA TRP A 108 4.74 -8.47 -5.78
C TRP A 108 3.73 -9.14 -6.70
N ALA A 109 2.45 -9.07 -6.36
CA ALA A 109 1.39 -9.38 -7.32
C ALA A 109 1.12 -8.13 -8.12
N ASP A 110 1.22 -8.22 -9.45
CA ASP A 110 0.87 -7.15 -10.36
C ASP A 110 -0.65 -7.04 -10.51
#